data_AF-A0A800JZ41-F1
#
_entry.id   AF-A0A800JZ41-F1
#
_cell.length_a   1.000
_cell.length_b   1.000
_cell.length_c   1.000
_cell.angle_alpha   90.00
_cell.angle_beta   90.00
_cell.angle_gamma   90.00
#
_symmetry.space_group_name_H-M   'P 1'
#
loop_
_entity.id
_entity.type
_entity.pdbx_description
1 polymer ?
#
loop_
_entity_poly.entity_id
_entity_poly.type
_entity_poly.pdbx_seq_one_letter_code
_entity_poly.pdbx_strand_id
1 'polypeptide(L)'
;MTKIGCADVKDLLPEWIRHELSESDGASVAEHVSSCGLCSEEIELLRRIQAAAFNTRDSLASEIKSALAREIELGADASPGRVRRWAGWRLPAAAAVVLSLGTGVIWQRMQVLPEVGPLGQDPFAVVWPSDDQDVAGVPMLADLSDEDLALLLEELGG
;
A
#
# COMPACT_ATOMS: atom_id res chain seq x y z
N MET A 1 33.87 -18.18 -13.55
CA MET A 1 33.09 -17.03 -13.07
C MET A 1 32.26 -16.54 -14.25
N THR A 2 30.96 -16.78 -14.20
CA THR A 2 30.00 -16.32 -15.21
C THR A 2 29.94 -14.80 -15.10
N LYS A 3 30.35 -14.10 -16.16
CA LYS A 3 30.25 -12.64 -16.21
C LYS A 3 28.78 -12.26 -16.21
N ILE A 4 28.34 -11.59 -15.14
CA ILE A 4 26.99 -11.00 -15.05
C ILE A 4 26.84 -9.91 -16.12
N GLY A 5 25.70 -9.89 -16.81
CA GLY A 5 25.42 -8.92 -17.86
C GLY A 5 25.05 -7.54 -17.31
N CYS A 6 25.11 -6.51 -18.16
CA CYS A 6 24.66 -5.17 -17.76
C CYS A 6 23.17 -5.14 -17.39
N ALA A 7 22.34 -5.96 -18.05
CA ALA A 7 20.90 -6.05 -17.75
C ALA A 7 20.69 -6.60 -16.33
N ASP A 8 21.27 -7.75 -16.04
CA ASP A 8 21.17 -8.38 -14.71
C ASP A 8 21.70 -7.46 -13.60
N VAL A 9 22.81 -6.73 -13.85
CA VAL A 9 23.33 -5.76 -12.88
C VAL A 9 22.35 -4.62 -12.64
N LYS A 10 21.72 -4.09 -13.69
CA LYS A 10 20.74 -2.99 -13.57
C LYS A 10 19.56 -3.38 -12.70
N ASP A 11 19.09 -4.62 -12.81
CA ASP A 11 18.00 -5.13 -12.00
C ASP A 11 18.39 -5.23 -10.51
N LEU A 12 19.68 -5.43 -10.21
CA LEU A 12 20.22 -5.54 -8.84
C LEU A 12 20.71 -4.20 -8.25
N LEU A 13 20.84 -3.14 -9.05
CA LEU A 13 21.32 -1.83 -8.56
C LEU A 13 20.45 -1.23 -7.44
N PRO A 14 19.11 -1.30 -7.48
CA PRO A 14 18.28 -0.76 -6.41
C PRO A 14 18.52 -1.43 -5.05
N GLU A 15 18.55 -2.76 -4.97
CA GLU A 15 18.86 -3.48 -3.73
C GLU A 15 20.31 -3.21 -3.30
N TRP A 16 21.24 -3.10 -4.25
CA TRP A 16 22.63 -2.82 -3.91
C TRP A 16 22.81 -1.44 -3.26
N ILE A 17 22.14 -0.41 -3.78
CA ILE A 17 22.17 0.95 -3.22
C ILE A 17 21.52 1.02 -1.84
N ARG A 18 20.52 0.16 -1.57
CA ARG A 18 19.90 0.02 -0.24
C ARG A 18 20.68 -0.92 0.70
N HIS A 19 21.77 -1.51 0.23
CA HIS A 19 22.56 -2.51 0.97
C HIS A 19 21.75 -3.77 1.38
N GLU A 20 20.83 -4.18 0.51
CA GLU A 20 19.92 -5.33 0.72
C GLU A 20 20.35 -6.60 -0.03
N LEU A 21 21.41 -6.53 -0.85
CA LEU A 21 21.93 -7.69 -1.55
C LEU A 21 22.72 -8.64 -0.63
N SER A 22 22.71 -9.92 -1.00
CA SER A 22 23.62 -10.91 -0.43
C SER A 22 25.08 -10.52 -0.68
N GLU A 23 26.02 -10.98 0.16
CA GLU A 23 27.45 -10.68 -0.03
C GLU A 23 27.98 -11.17 -1.39
N SER A 24 27.48 -12.31 -1.87
CA SER A 24 27.85 -12.90 -3.16
C SER A 24 27.41 -12.02 -4.34
N ASP A 25 26.16 -11.56 -4.31
CA ASP A 25 25.60 -10.74 -5.38
C ASP A 25 26.20 -9.33 -5.34
N GLY A 26 26.38 -8.77 -4.14
CA GLY A 26 27.06 -7.50 -3.94
C GLY A 26 28.49 -7.50 -4.48
N ALA A 27 29.26 -8.57 -4.27
CA ALA A 27 30.61 -8.70 -4.84
C ALA A 27 30.59 -8.76 -6.38
N SER A 28 29.64 -9.50 -6.96
CA SER A 28 29.48 -9.64 -8.41
C SER A 28 29.10 -8.32 -9.08
N VAL A 29 28.18 -7.57 -8.47
CA VAL A 29 27.78 -6.24 -8.92
C VAL A 29 28.93 -5.24 -8.79
N ALA A 30 29.64 -5.24 -7.66
CA ALA A 30 30.79 -4.35 -7.45
C ALA A 30 31.92 -4.58 -8.47
N GLU A 31 32.23 -5.85 -8.78
CA GLU A 31 33.20 -6.20 -9.81
C GLU A 31 32.78 -5.66 -11.19
N HIS A 32 31.52 -5.91 -11.60
CA HIS A 32 31.02 -5.43 -12.88
C HIS A 32 31.08 -3.90 -12.99
N VAL A 33 30.57 -3.20 -11.97
CA VAL A 33 30.48 -1.73 -11.95
C VAL A 33 31.85 -1.08 -12.00
N SER A 34 32.87 -1.69 -11.38
CA SER A 34 34.24 -1.19 -11.44
C SER A 34 34.83 -1.18 -12.86
N SER A 35 34.27 -1.98 -13.77
CA SER A 35 34.75 -2.16 -15.14
C SER A 35 33.79 -1.63 -16.21
N CYS A 36 32.54 -1.32 -15.87
CA CYS A 36 31.50 -0.90 -16.81
C CYS A 36 31.07 0.56 -16.57
N GLY A 37 31.42 1.44 -17.51
CA GLY A 37 31.09 2.87 -17.45
C GLY A 37 29.58 3.13 -17.39
N LEU A 38 28.78 2.43 -18.19
CA LEU A 38 27.32 2.60 -18.21
C LEU A 38 26.67 2.27 -16.86
N CYS A 39 27.10 1.18 -16.22
CA CYS A 39 26.61 0.82 -14.89
C CYS A 39 27.12 1.79 -13.82
N SER A 40 28.34 2.32 -13.94
CA SER A 40 28.86 3.35 -13.02
C SER A 40 28.07 4.66 -13.07
N GLU A 41 27.68 5.11 -14.26
CA GLU A 41 26.87 6.32 -14.48
C GLU A 41 25.45 6.15 -13.91
N GLU A 42 24.85 4.98 -14.11
CA GLU A 42 23.52 4.65 -13.56
C GLU A 42 23.50 4.74 -12.03
N ILE A 43 24.52 4.21 -11.36
CA ILE A 43 24.61 4.29 -9.90
C ILE A 43 24.77 5.73 -9.43
N GLU A 44 25.55 6.53 -10.15
CA GLU A 44 25.71 7.93 -9.81
C GLU A 44 24.36 8.66 -9.90
N LEU A 45 23.57 8.38 -10.94
CA LEU A 45 22.20 8.88 -11.08
C LEU A 45 21.33 8.45 -9.90
N LEU A 46 21.29 7.15 -9.57
CA LEU A 46 20.48 6.62 -8.48
C LEU A 46 20.88 7.21 -7.12
N ARG A 47 22.18 7.42 -6.87
CA ARG A 47 22.67 8.10 -5.66
C ARG A 47 22.22 9.55 -5.58
N ARG A 48 22.20 10.29 -6.70
CA ARG A 48 21.67 11.66 -6.75
C ARG A 48 20.17 11.70 -6.45
N ILE A 49 19.39 10.76 -7.00
CA ILE A 49 17.96 10.64 -6.71
C ILE A 49 17.74 10.37 -5.22
N GLN A 50 18.48 9.42 -4.64
CA GLN A 50 18.40 9.12 -3.20
C GLN A 50 18.71 10.36 -2.35
N ALA A 51 19.79 11.07 -2.65
CA ALA A 51 20.16 12.29 -1.92
C ALA A 51 19.09 13.39 -2.03
N ALA A 52 18.37 13.49 -3.15
CA ALA A 52 17.30 14.45 -3.34
C ALA A 52 15.98 14.03 -2.65
N ALA A 53 15.66 12.73 -2.69
CA ALA A 53 14.41 12.18 -2.17
C ALA A 53 14.32 12.22 -0.64
N PHE A 54 15.45 12.09 0.06
CA PHE A 54 15.49 12.05 1.52
C PHE A 54 15.93 13.37 2.14
N ASN A 55 15.03 14.36 2.10
CA ASN A 55 15.05 15.47 3.05
C ASN A 55 13.92 15.26 4.06
N THR A 56 14.12 14.33 4.99
CA THR A 56 13.22 14.20 6.14
C THR A 56 13.23 15.52 6.90
N ARG A 57 12.06 16.17 7.01
CA ARG A 57 11.92 17.36 7.86
C ARG A 57 12.42 17.03 9.26
N ASP A 58 13.27 17.88 9.85
CA ASP A 58 13.81 17.68 11.20
C ASP A 58 12.70 17.50 12.25
N SER A 59 11.51 18.06 12.01
CA SER A 59 10.32 17.95 12.87
C SER A 59 9.49 16.67 12.67
N LEU A 60 9.74 15.87 11.62
CA LEU A 60 8.88 14.74 11.28
C LEU A 60 8.85 13.69 12.41
N ALA A 61 10.00 13.41 13.00
CA ALA A 61 10.12 12.44 14.08
C ALA A 61 9.34 12.88 15.34
N SER A 62 9.36 14.18 15.67
CA SER A 62 8.61 14.71 16.82
C SER A 62 7.11 14.82 16.50
N GLU A 63 6.74 15.20 15.28
CA GLU A 63 5.35 15.20 14.80
C GLU A 63 4.72 13.80 14.92
N ILE A 64 5.38 12.76 14.40
CA ILE A 64 4.90 11.37 14.48
C ILE A 64 4.74 10.93 15.93
N LYS A 65 5.74 11.17 16.79
CA LYS A 65 5.66 10.82 18.22
C LYS A 65 4.50 11.52 18.93
N SER A 66 4.27 12.80 18.61
CA SER A 66 3.19 13.58 19.21
C SER A 66 1.81 13.12 18.74
N ALA A 67 1.68 12.73 17.47
CA ALA A 67 0.44 12.19 16.92
C ALA A 67 0.12 10.82 17.53
N LEU A 68 1.11 9.94 17.63
CA LEU A 68 0.96 8.61 18.23
C LEU A 68 0.61 8.69 19.72
N ALA A 69 1.27 9.58 20.47
CA ALA A 69 0.95 9.80 21.89
C ALA A 69 -0.52 10.22 22.07
N ARG A 70 -1.01 11.12 21.22
CA ARG A 70 -2.40 11.58 21.24
C ARG A 70 -3.39 10.46 20.93
N GLU A 71 -3.07 9.60 19.98
CA GLU A 71 -3.91 8.45 19.63
C GLU A 71 -3.97 7.41 20.75
N ILE A 72 -2.83 7.14 21.40
CA ILE A 72 -2.77 6.27 22.59
C ILE A 72 -3.59 6.86 23.74
N GLU A 73 -3.50 8.17 23.99
CA GLU A 73 -4.29 8.85 25.01
C GLU A 73 -5.80 8.80 24.73
N LEU A 74 -6.22 9.00 23.47
CA LEU A 74 -7.62 8.89 23.06
C LEU A 74 -8.13 7.44 23.13
N GLY A 75 -7.28 6.46 22.84
CA GLY A 75 -7.59 5.03 22.97
C GLY A 75 -7.63 4.55 24.43
N ALA A 76 -6.87 5.18 25.32
CA ALA A 76 -6.88 4.87 26.75
C ALA A 76 -8.16 5.37 27.45
N ASP A 77 -8.80 6.43 26.93
CA ASP A 77 -10.09 6.94 27.43
C ASP A 77 -11.30 6.19 26.81
N ALA A 78 -11.05 5.34 25.81
CA ALA A 78 -12.00 4.35 25.31
C ALA A 78 -12.07 3.13 26.25
N SER A 79 -12.43 3.38 27.50
CA SER A 79 -12.78 2.33 28.45
C SER A 79 -13.94 1.49 27.86
N PRO A 80 -13.80 0.16 27.70
CA PRO A 80 -14.85 -0.69 27.12
C PRO A 80 -16.11 -0.80 28.01
N GLY A 81 -16.13 -0.10 29.16
CA GLY A 81 -17.20 -0.15 30.15
C GLY A 81 -18.45 0.69 29.84
N ARG A 82 -18.41 1.63 28.88
CA ARG A 82 -19.60 2.48 28.59
C ARG A 82 -20.55 1.95 27.52
N VAL A 83 -20.05 1.16 26.56
CA VAL A 83 -20.89 0.62 25.47
C VAL A 83 -21.71 -0.61 25.89
N ARG A 84 -21.28 -1.35 26.92
CA ARG A 84 -22.01 -2.55 27.40
C ARG A 84 -23.26 -2.22 28.23
N ARG A 85 -23.52 -0.95 28.56
CA ARG A 85 -24.70 -0.54 29.36
C ARG A 85 -25.95 -0.19 28.56
N TRP A 86 -25.88 -0.21 27.22
CA TRP A 86 -27.00 0.16 26.33
C TRP A 86 -27.68 -1.03 25.62
N ALA A 87 -27.25 -2.26 25.86
CA ALA A 87 -27.81 -3.46 25.20
C ALA A 87 -29.15 -3.95 25.80
N GLY A 88 -29.79 -3.17 26.68
CA GLY A 88 -31.02 -3.59 27.38
C GLY A 88 -32.31 -2.88 26.97
N TRP A 89 -32.27 -1.87 26.10
CA TRP A 89 -33.44 -1.02 25.86
C TRP A 89 -33.79 -1.00 24.36
N ARG A 90 -35.02 -1.43 24.08
CA ARG A 90 -35.67 -1.52 22.76
C ARG A 90 -35.35 -0.28 21.92
N LEU A 91 -34.82 -0.48 20.70
CA LEU A 91 -34.53 0.60 19.76
C LEU A 91 -35.83 1.38 19.45
N PRO A 92 -35.88 2.70 19.65
CA PRO A 92 -37.02 3.51 19.22
C PRO A 92 -37.07 3.57 17.69
N ALA A 93 -38.27 3.53 17.10
CA ALA A 93 -38.50 3.49 15.65
C ALA A 93 -37.79 4.61 14.86
N ALA A 94 -37.48 5.74 15.49
CA ALA A 94 -36.73 6.83 14.88
C ALA A 94 -35.28 6.46 14.49
N ALA A 95 -34.63 5.55 15.24
CA ALA A 95 -33.26 5.10 14.91
C ALA A 95 -33.22 4.23 13.64
N ALA A 96 -34.31 3.50 13.34
CA ALA A 96 -34.42 2.72 12.10
C ALA A 96 -34.50 3.62 10.86
N VAL A 97 -35.16 4.77 10.96
CA VAL A 97 -35.29 5.72 9.84
C VAL A 97 -33.93 6.35 9.48
N VAL A 98 -33.13 6.72 10.48
CA VAL A 98 -31.78 7.28 10.26
C VAL A 98 -30.85 6.26 9.59
N LEU A 99 -30.90 4.99 10.00
CA LEU A 99 -30.11 3.94 9.36
C LEU A 99 -30.53 3.69 7.91
N SER A 100 -31.83 3.73 7.60
CA SER A 100 -32.33 3.51 6.23
C SER A 100 -32.00 4.66 5.26
N LEU A 101 -32.03 5.91 5.74
CA LEU A 101 -31.65 7.07 4.92
C LEU A 101 -30.14 7.18 4.76
N GLY A 102 -29.36 6.84 5.79
CA GLY A 102 -27.90 6.89 5.77
C GLY A 102 -27.29 5.91 4.76
N THR A 103 -27.75 4.66 4.75
CA THR A 103 -27.27 3.65 3.80
C THR A 103 -27.64 3.97 2.37
N GLY A 104 -28.83 4.52 2.11
CA GLY A 104 -29.24 4.93 0.75
C GLY A 104 -28.35 6.03 0.14
N VAL A 105 -28.01 7.05 0.93
CA VAL A 105 -27.14 8.16 0.48
C VAL A 105 -25.70 7.69 0.23
N ILE A 106 -25.18 6.81 1.09
CA ILE A 106 -23.84 6.23 0.93
C ILE A 106 -23.79 5.32 -0.30
N TRP A 107 -24.82 4.50 -0.52
CA TRP A 107 -24.93 3.63 -1.70
C TRP A 107 -25.00 4.43 -3.01
N GLN A 108 -25.80 5.50 -3.04
CA GLN A 108 -25.89 6.39 -4.20
C GLN A 108 -24.55 7.09 -4.49
N ARG A 109 -23.78 7.41 -3.45
CA ARG A 109 -22.45 8.03 -3.62
C ARG A 109 -21.40 7.05 -4.15
N MET A 110 -21.51 5.76 -3.84
CA MET A 110 -20.63 4.71 -4.38
C MET A 110 -20.93 4.35 -5.85
N GLN A 111 -22.16 4.58 -6.33
CA GLN A 111 -22.53 4.38 -7.74
C GLN A 111 -21.93 5.44 -8.68
N VAL A 112 -21.45 6.55 -8.13
CA VAL A 112 -20.72 7.58 -8.88
C VAL A 112 -19.24 7.36 -8.67
N LEU A 113 -18.61 6.63 -9.60
CA LEU A 113 -17.16 6.54 -9.68
C LEU A 113 -16.59 7.97 -9.74
N PRO A 114 -15.56 8.31 -8.94
CA PRO A 114 -14.94 9.62 -9.04
C PRO A 114 -14.39 9.78 -10.45
N GLU A 115 -14.72 10.91 -11.07
CA GLU A 115 -14.16 11.29 -12.36
C GLU A 115 -12.64 11.39 -12.17
N VAL A 116 -11.90 10.41 -12.71
CA VAL A 116 -10.44 10.43 -12.67
C VAL A 116 -9.98 11.69 -13.39
N GLY A 117 -9.27 12.57 -12.68
CA GLY A 117 -8.72 13.77 -13.28
C GLY A 117 -7.80 13.44 -14.46
N PRO A 118 -7.41 14.44 -15.27
CA PRO A 118 -6.62 14.23 -16.49
C PRO A 118 -5.30 13.46 -16.27
N LEU A 119 -4.79 13.42 -15.04
CA LEU A 119 -3.64 12.61 -14.64
C LEU A 119 -3.88 11.08 -14.70
N GLY A 120 -5.13 10.62 -14.76
CA GLY A 120 -5.48 9.21 -14.97
C GLY A 120 -5.65 8.83 -16.44
N GLN A 121 -5.56 9.80 -17.36
CA GLN A 121 -5.76 9.61 -18.81
C GLN A 121 -4.44 9.61 -19.60
N ASP A 122 -3.32 9.96 -18.97
CA ASP A 122 -1.99 9.99 -19.58
C ASP A 122 -1.25 8.64 -19.44
N PRO A 123 -0.34 8.30 -20.37
CA PRO A 123 0.33 7.00 -20.49
C PRO A 123 1.25 6.63 -19.32
N PHE A 124 1.35 7.47 -18.29
CA PHE A 124 2.01 7.13 -17.03
C PHE A 124 1.32 5.98 -16.28
N ALA A 125 0.04 5.70 -16.56
CA ALA A 125 -0.63 4.50 -16.06
C ALA A 125 -0.06 3.19 -16.62
N VAL A 126 0.70 3.23 -17.73
CA VAL A 126 1.34 2.05 -18.36
C VAL A 126 2.70 1.72 -17.74
N VAL A 127 3.29 2.64 -16.96
CA VAL A 127 4.61 2.43 -16.32
C VAL A 127 4.50 1.49 -15.11
N TRP A 128 3.32 1.40 -14.51
CA TRP A 128 3.03 0.32 -13.58
C TRP A 128 2.45 -0.84 -14.38
N PRO A 129 3.06 -2.03 -14.37
CA PRO A 129 2.44 -3.21 -14.97
C PRO A 129 1.09 -3.39 -14.29
N SER A 130 0.00 -3.25 -15.04
CA SER A 130 -1.36 -3.61 -14.65
C SER A 130 -1.56 -5.12 -14.39
N ASP A 131 -0.46 -5.85 -14.24
CA ASP A 131 -0.38 -7.27 -13.86
C ASP A 131 -0.24 -7.44 -12.34
N ASP A 132 -0.54 -6.42 -11.55
CA ASP A 132 -0.70 -6.54 -10.10
C ASP A 132 -2.11 -7.02 -9.70
N GLN A 133 -2.96 -7.39 -10.66
CA GLN A 133 -4.27 -8.00 -10.40
C GLN A 133 -4.12 -9.22 -9.46
N ASP A 134 -3.06 -10.01 -9.62
CA ASP A 134 -2.76 -11.15 -8.76
C ASP A 134 -2.38 -10.75 -7.32
N VAL A 135 -1.86 -9.54 -7.12
CA VAL A 135 -1.47 -8.99 -5.81
C VAL A 135 -2.61 -8.22 -5.16
N ALA A 136 -3.47 -7.57 -5.95
CA ALA A 136 -4.67 -6.87 -5.48
C ALA A 136 -5.84 -7.83 -5.14
N GLY A 137 -5.68 -9.13 -5.35
CA GLY A 137 -6.64 -10.16 -4.95
C GLY A 137 -7.94 -10.17 -5.76
N VAL A 138 -8.00 -9.46 -6.88
CA VAL A 138 -9.23 -9.27 -7.67
C VAL A 138 -9.55 -10.43 -8.64
N PRO A 139 -8.62 -11.22 -9.21
CA PRO A 139 -9.00 -12.24 -10.19
C PRO A 139 -9.50 -13.53 -9.53
N MET A 140 -9.23 -13.78 -8.25
CA MET A 140 -9.63 -15.06 -7.61
C MET A 140 -11.12 -15.17 -7.29
N LEU A 141 -11.86 -14.07 -7.29
CA LEU A 141 -13.31 -14.06 -7.03
C LEU A 141 -14.16 -13.93 -8.30
N ALA A 142 -13.55 -13.56 -9.42
CA ALA A 142 -14.28 -13.28 -10.67
C ALA A 142 -14.76 -14.56 -11.38
N ASP A 143 -14.08 -15.69 -11.16
CA ASP A 143 -14.42 -17.00 -11.75
C ASP A 143 -15.18 -17.92 -10.79
N LEU A 144 -15.57 -17.43 -9.60
CA LEU A 144 -16.38 -18.22 -8.66
C LEU A 144 -17.84 -18.24 -9.11
N SER A 145 -18.46 -19.40 -9.03
CA SER A 145 -19.92 -19.50 -9.13
C SER A 145 -20.58 -18.80 -7.94
N ASP A 146 -21.82 -18.34 -8.11
CA ASP A 146 -22.59 -17.69 -7.03
C ASP A 146 -22.71 -18.59 -5.78
N GLU A 147 -22.68 -19.91 -5.98
CA GLU A 147 -22.74 -20.93 -4.94
C GLU A 147 -21.42 -21.03 -4.15
N ASP A 148 -20.28 -21.02 -4.86
CA ASP A 148 -18.95 -21.08 -4.23
C ASP A 148 -18.62 -19.77 -3.50
N LEU A 149 -19.05 -18.63 -4.05
CA LEU A 149 -18.91 -17.33 -3.40
C LEU A 149 -19.73 -17.26 -2.10
N ALA A 150 -20.94 -17.80 -2.10
CA ALA A 150 -21.79 -17.85 -0.91
C ALA A 150 -21.18 -18.71 0.20
N LEU A 151 -20.58 -19.85 -0.15
CA LEU A 151 -19.91 -20.75 0.79
C LEU A 151 -18.69 -20.07 1.46
N LEU A 152 -17.87 -19.37 0.67
CA LEU A 152 -16.71 -18.64 1.17
C LEU A 152 -17.09 -17.51 2.15
N LEU A 153 -18.18 -16.78 1.84
CA LEU A 153 -18.67 -15.71 2.70
C LEU A 153 -19.24 -16.23 4.03
N GLU A 154 -19.84 -17.43 4.02
CA GLU A 154 -20.30 -18.10 5.24
C GLU A 154 -19.13 -18.56 6.13
N GLU A 155 -18.04 -19.04 5.53
CA GLU A 155 -16.83 -19.45 6.26
C GLU A 155 -16.08 -18.26 6.90
N LEU A 156 -16.05 -17.10 6.22
CA LEU A 156 -15.35 -15.89 6.70
C LEU A 156 -16.17 -15.05 7.70
N GLY A 157 -17.50 -15.20 7.68
CA GLY A 157 -18.43 -14.51 8.58
C GLY A 157 -18.80 -15.28 9.86
N GLY A 158 -18.22 -16.46 10.07
CA GLY A 158 -18.44 -17.35 11.22
C GLY A 158 -17.55 -17.08 12.42
#